data_AF-A0A7J3ADA1-F1
#
_entry.id   AF-A0A7J3ADA1-F1
#
_cell.length_a   1.000
_cell.length_b   1.000
_cell.length_c   1.000
_cell.angle_alpha   90.00
_cell.angle_beta   90.00
_cell.angle_gamma   90.00
#
_symmetry.space_group_name_H-M   'P 1'
#
loop_
_entity.id
_entity.type
_entity.pdbx_description
1 polymer ?
#
loop_
_entity_poly.entity_id
_entity_poly.type
_entity_poly.pdbx_seq_one_letter_code
_entity_poly.pdbx_strand_id
1 'polypeptide(L)'
;MSRLLEEGKVDAKLVDRIAKIIADFHEKAETNQQISRFGALAVIEANWKENFDQTSEFIGETISKKDYELISSKVGNFMKRNAAVFEKRVAAGRIKDCHGDIHSGNIFITNGIYIFDAIEFNDRFRYSDVAADVAFLAMDLDFREHADLSDVFIEKYLDYSGDRELTELLPFYKCYRAYVRGKVASFKLNDPNVCGEEKAAAKSEATAYFKLAAEYTKNL
;
A
#
# COMPACT_ATOMS: atom_id res chain seq x y z
N MET A 1 3.47 9.29 -13.22
CA MET A 1 4.47 9.95 -12.35
C MET A 1 5.73 9.12 -12.28
N SER A 2 5.64 7.78 -12.34
CA SER A 2 6.79 6.85 -12.38
C SER A 2 7.95 7.30 -13.28
N ARG A 3 7.68 7.64 -14.55
CA ARG A 3 8.71 8.16 -15.46
C ARG A 3 9.35 9.47 -15.00
N LEU A 4 8.57 10.38 -14.39
CA LEU A 4 9.11 11.65 -13.89
C LEU A 4 9.99 11.45 -12.64
N LEU A 5 9.70 10.43 -11.82
CA LEU A 5 10.58 10.02 -10.71
C LEU A 5 11.92 9.54 -11.27
N GLU A 6 11.90 8.64 -12.25
CA GLU A 6 13.10 8.13 -12.94
C GLU A 6 13.94 9.25 -13.59
N GLU A 7 13.27 10.29 -14.10
CA GLU A 7 13.93 11.47 -14.69
C GLU A 7 14.35 12.53 -13.65
N GLY A 8 14.12 12.31 -12.35
CA GLY A 8 14.45 13.27 -11.28
C GLY A 8 13.65 14.58 -11.33
N LYS A 9 12.45 14.54 -11.91
CA LYS A 9 11.58 15.71 -12.16
C LYS A 9 10.44 15.88 -11.14
N VAL A 10 10.39 15.03 -10.12
CA VAL A 10 9.44 15.17 -9.01
C VAL A 10 10.17 15.77 -7.82
N ASP A 11 9.72 16.94 -7.37
CA ASP A 11 10.27 17.63 -6.21
C ASP A 11 9.29 17.63 -5.02
N ALA A 12 9.77 18.07 -3.86
CA ALA A 12 8.98 18.16 -2.63
C ALA A 12 7.72 19.03 -2.79
N LYS A 13 7.76 20.08 -3.62
CA LYS A 13 6.60 20.95 -3.87
C LYS A 13 5.51 20.24 -4.64
N LEU A 14 5.88 19.41 -5.62
CA LEU A 14 4.94 18.59 -6.36
C LEU A 14 4.31 17.52 -5.45
N VAL A 15 5.12 16.89 -4.60
CA VAL A 15 4.65 15.90 -3.61
C VAL A 15 3.70 16.52 -2.59
N ASP A 16 3.98 17.72 -2.08
CA ASP A 16 3.09 18.49 -1.21
C ASP A 16 1.71 18.71 -1.86
N ARG A 17 1.68 19.12 -3.14
CA ARG A 17 0.43 19.29 -3.89
C ARG A 17 -0.33 17.97 -4.04
N ILE A 18 0.36 16.85 -4.25
CA ILE A 18 -0.25 15.52 -4.31
C ILE A 18 -0.84 15.14 -2.95
N ALA A 19 -0.10 15.36 -1.86
CA ALA A 19 -0.57 15.12 -0.50
C ALA A 19 -1.84 15.90 -0.18
N LYS A 20 -1.91 17.17 -0.60
CA LYS A 20 -3.11 17.98 -0.48
C LYS A 20 -4.31 17.40 -1.23
N ILE A 21 -4.13 17.01 -2.50
CA ILE A 21 -5.21 16.44 -3.31
C ILE A 21 -5.76 15.16 -2.66
N ILE A 22 -4.88 14.29 -2.17
CA ILE A 22 -5.28 13.03 -1.53
C ILE A 22 -5.97 13.31 -0.18
N ALA A 23 -5.47 14.25 0.62
CA ALA A 23 -6.12 14.65 1.87
C ALA A 23 -7.52 15.24 1.64
N ASP A 24 -7.67 16.14 0.67
CA ASP A 24 -8.95 16.75 0.30
C ASP A 24 -9.93 15.70 -0.25
N PHE A 25 -9.43 14.69 -0.98
CA PHE A 25 -10.23 13.54 -1.43
C PHE A 25 -10.70 12.71 -0.24
N HIS A 26 -9.79 12.28 0.64
CA HIS A 26 -10.13 11.50 1.81
C HIS A 26 -11.06 12.24 2.77
N GLU A 27 -10.96 13.57 2.91
CA GLU A 27 -11.90 14.35 3.72
C GLU A 27 -13.34 14.17 3.21
N LYS A 28 -13.54 14.22 1.90
CA LYS A 28 -14.85 14.17 1.22
C LYS A 28 -15.33 12.75 0.91
N ALA A 29 -14.45 11.76 0.94
CA ALA A 29 -14.77 10.37 0.62
C ALA A 29 -15.87 9.83 1.56
N GLU A 30 -16.77 9.04 0.99
CA GLU A 30 -17.92 8.50 1.69
C GLU A 30 -17.47 7.58 2.85
N THR A 31 -18.19 7.65 3.96
CA THR A 31 -18.10 6.66 5.04
C THR A 31 -19.48 6.45 5.64
N ASN A 32 -19.80 5.20 5.94
CA ASN A 32 -21.07 4.80 6.52
C ASN A 32 -20.90 3.43 7.22
N GLN A 33 -21.94 2.95 7.89
CA GLN A 33 -21.87 1.68 8.64
C GLN A 33 -21.49 0.47 7.78
N GLN A 34 -21.83 0.45 6.48
CA GLN A 34 -21.42 -0.64 5.58
C GLN A 34 -19.93 -0.55 5.27
N ILE A 35 -19.43 0.64 4.90
CA ILE A 35 -18.02 0.89 4.60
C ILE A 35 -17.16 0.60 5.84
N SER A 36 -17.57 1.07 7.03
CA SER A 36 -16.83 0.86 8.28
C SER A 36 -16.54 -0.61 8.61
N ARG A 37 -17.37 -1.56 8.15
CA ARG A 37 -17.18 -3.00 8.39
C ARG A 37 -15.89 -3.51 7.76
N PHE A 38 -15.40 -2.88 6.68
CA PHE A 38 -14.18 -3.31 5.99
C PHE A 38 -12.90 -2.98 6.77
N GLY A 39 -12.97 -2.08 7.76
CA GLY A 39 -11.86 -1.83 8.69
C GLY A 39 -11.86 -2.75 9.91
N ALA A 40 -12.83 -3.66 10.06
CA ALA A 40 -12.83 -4.60 11.16
C ALA A 40 -11.56 -5.48 11.10
N LEU A 41 -10.94 -5.71 12.26
CA LEU A 41 -9.67 -6.45 12.32
C LEU A 41 -9.76 -7.83 11.67
N ALA A 42 -10.89 -8.53 11.84
CA ALA A 42 -11.13 -9.83 11.20
C ALA A 42 -11.11 -9.76 9.65
N VAL A 43 -11.56 -8.65 9.05
CA VAL A 43 -11.49 -8.44 7.60
C VAL A 43 -10.05 -8.20 7.16
N ILE A 44 -9.31 -7.40 7.92
CA ILE A 44 -7.88 -7.13 7.66
C ILE A 44 -7.06 -8.43 7.79
N GLU A 45 -7.32 -9.24 8.82
CA GLU A 45 -6.71 -10.56 9.00
C GLU A 45 -7.03 -11.51 7.85
N ALA A 46 -8.28 -11.54 7.38
CA ALA A 46 -8.67 -12.35 6.22
C ALA A 46 -7.95 -11.90 4.94
N ASN A 47 -7.79 -10.59 4.74
CA ASN A 47 -7.01 -10.04 3.62
C ASN A 47 -5.55 -10.50 3.66
N TRP A 48 -4.90 -10.45 4.81
CA TRP A 48 -3.54 -10.96 4.96
C TRP A 48 -3.46 -12.47 4.74
N LYS A 49 -4.38 -13.23 5.33
CA LYS A 49 -4.44 -14.68 5.16
C LYS A 49 -4.55 -15.08 3.69
N GLU A 50 -5.45 -14.44 2.94
CA GLU A 50 -5.60 -14.71 1.52
C GLU A 50 -4.31 -14.40 0.73
N ASN A 51 -3.64 -13.29 1.04
CA ASN A 51 -2.36 -12.95 0.41
C ASN A 51 -1.28 -14.00 0.71
N PHE A 52 -1.20 -14.49 1.95
CA PHE A 52 -0.27 -15.56 2.34
C PHE A 52 -0.60 -16.88 1.63
N ASP A 53 -1.86 -17.30 1.64
CA ASP A 53 -2.32 -18.54 0.99
C ASP A 53 -1.99 -18.52 -0.52
N GLN A 54 -2.28 -17.42 -1.21
CA GLN A 54 -1.98 -17.22 -2.64
C GLN A 54 -0.48 -17.10 -2.96
N THR A 55 0.36 -16.76 -1.98
CA THR A 55 1.81 -16.63 -2.18
C THR A 55 2.56 -17.92 -1.87
N SER A 56 1.91 -18.88 -1.19
CA SER A 56 2.55 -20.11 -0.69
C SER A 56 3.24 -20.94 -1.77
N GLU A 57 2.71 -20.95 -2.99
CA GLU A 57 3.30 -21.66 -4.14
C GLU A 57 4.61 -21.04 -4.64
N PHE A 58 4.84 -19.75 -4.38
CA PHE A 58 6.03 -19.02 -4.84
C PHE A 58 7.17 -18.98 -3.80
N ILE A 59 7.01 -19.68 -2.67
CA ILE A 59 8.04 -19.79 -1.65
C ILE A 59 9.24 -20.56 -2.20
N GLY A 60 10.42 -19.96 -2.12
CA GLY A 60 11.65 -20.47 -2.73
C GLY A 60 11.85 -20.01 -4.17
N GLU A 61 10.87 -19.34 -4.77
CA GLU A 61 10.97 -18.80 -6.12
C GLU A 61 11.06 -17.27 -6.13
N THR A 62 10.02 -16.56 -5.71
CA THR A 62 9.98 -15.09 -5.66
C THR A 62 10.17 -14.53 -4.25
N ILE A 63 9.77 -15.29 -3.24
CA ILE A 63 9.95 -14.98 -1.81
C ILE A 63 10.74 -16.09 -1.12
N SER A 64 11.69 -15.74 -0.25
CA SER A 64 12.38 -16.75 0.56
C SER A 64 11.48 -17.29 1.66
N LYS A 65 11.64 -18.57 2.04
CA LYS A 65 10.90 -19.15 3.18
C LYS A 65 11.09 -18.32 4.46
N LYS A 66 12.31 -17.83 4.68
CA LYS A 66 12.66 -16.99 5.82
C LYS A 66 11.85 -15.69 5.84
N ASP A 67 11.76 -14.98 4.71
CA ASP A 67 11.03 -13.71 4.64
C ASP A 67 9.53 -13.93 4.75
N TYR A 68 9.00 -15.00 4.13
CA TYR A 68 7.59 -15.38 4.27
C TYR A 68 7.20 -15.62 5.74
N GLU A 69 7.97 -16.44 6.46
CA GLU A 69 7.73 -16.75 7.88
C GLU A 69 7.91 -15.51 8.77
N LEU A 70 8.92 -14.68 8.49
CA LEU A 70 9.17 -13.43 9.20
C LEU A 70 7.98 -12.47 9.07
N ILE A 71 7.56 -12.18 7.83
CA ILE A 71 6.44 -11.27 7.54
C ILE A 71 5.17 -11.79 8.19
N SER A 72 4.82 -13.07 7.99
CA SER A 72 3.61 -13.67 8.56
C SER A 72 3.58 -13.57 10.09
N SER A 73 4.69 -13.88 10.76
CA SER A 73 4.80 -13.77 12.22
C SER A 73 4.67 -12.33 12.71
N LYS A 74 5.39 -11.39 12.07
CA LYS A 74 5.43 -9.98 12.46
C LYS A 74 4.09 -9.29 12.28
N VAL A 75 3.45 -9.49 11.13
CA VAL A 75 2.12 -8.97 10.81
C VAL A 75 1.07 -9.50 11.78
N GLY A 76 1.06 -10.81 12.05
CA GLY A 76 0.13 -11.40 13.02
C GLY A 76 0.31 -10.87 14.44
N ASN A 77 1.55 -10.68 14.88
CA ASN A 77 1.84 -10.09 16.19
C ASN A 77 1.45 -8.61 16.26
N PHE A 78 1.69 -7.85 15.19
CA PHE A 78 1.31 -6.44 15.11
C PHE A 78 -0.21 -6.26 15.22
N MET A 79 -1.00 -7.04 14.48
CA MET A 79 -2.47 -6.97 14.56
C MET A 79 -2.99 -7.28 15.97
N LYS A 80 -2.44 -8.31 16.62
CA LYS A 80 -2.82 -8.66 18.00
C LYS A 80 -2.50 -7.56 19.01
N ARG A 81 -1.31 -6.95 18.90
CA ARG A 81 -0.86 -5.89 19.82
C ARG A 81 -1.60 -4.58 19.63
N ASN A 82 -1.98 -4.27 18.38
CA ASN A 82 -2.57 -2.98 18.01
C ASN A 82 -4.07 -3.08 17.70
N ALA A 83 -4.77 -4.13 18.15
CA ALA A 83 -6.19 -4.33 17.90
C ALA A 83 -7.05 -3.10 18.26
N ALA A 84 -6.75 -2.47 19.41
CA ALA A 84 -7.43 -1.26 19.86
C ALA A 84 -7.22 -0.06 18.92
N VAL A 85 -6.07 0.03 18.25
CA VAL A 85 -5.81 1.08 17.25
C VAL A 85 -6.72 0.88 16.05
N PHE A 86 -6.78 -0.33 15.49
CA PHE A 86 -7.69 -0.63 14.36
C PHE A 86 -9.16 -0.34 14.71
N GLU A 87 -9.62 -0.75 15.89
CA GLU A 87 -10.98 -0.44 16.37
C GLU A 87 -11.22 1.07 16.49
N LYS A 88 -10.24 1.81 17.00
CA LYS A 88 -10.31 3.27 17.11
C LYS A 88 -10.38 3.94 15.74
N ARG A 89 -9.64 3.45 14.73
CA ARG A 89 -9.74 3.95 13.35
C ARG A 89 -11.15 3.79 12.79
N VAL A 90 -11.77 2.63 13.01
CA VAL A 90 -13.17 2.36 12.62
C VAL A 90 -14.11 3.33 13.32
N ALA A 91 -14.00 3.47 14.64
CA ALA A 91 -14.85 4.36 15.44
C ALA A 91 -14.68 5.85 15.06
N ALA A 92 -13.48 6.24 14.62
CA ALA A 92 -13.17 7.60 14.16
C ALA A 92 -13.57 7.88 12.69
N GLY A 93 -14.26 6.95 12.02
CA GLY A 93 -14.73 7.13 10.64
C GLY A 93 -13.59 7.20 9.62
N ARG A 94 -12.44 6.55 9.93
CA ARG A 94 -11.25 6.54 9.06
C ARG A 94 -11.31 5.49 7.95
N ILE A 95 -12.31 4.61 8.00
CA ILE A 95 -12.60 3.67 6.93
C ILE A 95 -13.53 4.36 5.94
N LYS A 96 -13.04 4.56 4.73
CA LYS A 96 -13.71 5.36 3.71
C LYS A 96 -13.75 4.64 2.38
N ASP A 97 -14.54 5.18 1.46
CA ASP A 97 -14.47 4.85 0.05
C ASP A 97 -13.21 5.45 -0.58
N CYS A 98 -12.09 4.77 -0.34
CA CYS A 98 -10.76 5.19 -0.77
C CYS A 98 -10.52 4.86 -2.24
N HIS A 99 -9.40 5.32 -2.80
CA HIS A 99 -9.02 5.01 -4.17
C HIS A 99 -8.55 3.56 -4.32
N GLY A 100 -7.87 3.01 -3.29
CA GLY A 100 -7.47 1.61 -3.22
C GLY A 100 -6.20 1.24 -4.00
N ASP A 101 -5.71 2.13 -4.87
CA ASP A 101 -4.58 1.89 -5.79
C ASP A 101 -3.73 3.16 -6.08
N ILE A 102 -3.48 3.98 -5.06
CA ILE A 102 -2.68 5.20 -5.23
C ILE A 102 -1.19 4.87 -5.27
N HIS A 103 -0.64 4.75 -6.47
CA HIS A 103 0.81 4.65 -6.70
C HIS A 103 1.26 5.55 -7.86
N SER A 104 2.56 5.79 -8.03
CA SER A 104 3.07 6.74 -9.04
C SER A 104 2.72 6.40 -10.49
N GLY A 105 2.28 5.18 -10.77
CA GLY A 105 1.77 4.77 -12.09
C GLY A 105 0.43 5.43 -12.40
N ASN A 106 -0.39 5.63 -11.37
CA ASN A 106 -1.76 6.14 -11.43
C ASN A 106 -1.84 7.66 -11.18
N ILE A 107 -0.70 8.36 -11.20
CA ILE A 107 -0.61 9.81 -11.03
C ILE A 107 -0.07 10.43 -12.32
N PHE A 108 -0.86 11.20 -13.05
CA PHE A 108 -0.46 11.87 -14.28
C PHE A 108 -0.26 13.37 -14.04
N ILE A 109 0.89 13.90 -14.47
CA ILE A 109 1.30 15.29 -14.22
C ILE A 109 1.49 16.00 -15.56
N THR A 110 0.69 17.02 -15.80
CA THR A 110 0.74 17.89 -17.00
C THR A 110 0.50 19.35 -16.60
N ASN A 111 -0.56 19.98 -17.12
CA ASN A 111 -1.04 21.29 -16.68
C ASN A 111 -1.70 21.23 -15.29
N GLY A 112 -1.94 20.01 -14.79
CA GLY A 112 -2.48 19.71 -13.47
C GLY A 112 -1.95 18.37 -12.96
N ILE A 113 -2.45 17.96 -11.79
CA ILE A 113 -2.17 16.64 -11.19
C ILE A 113 -3.47 15.85 -11.25
N TYR A 114 -3.42 14.68 -11.87
CA TYR A 114 -4.56 13.78 -12.04
C TYR A 114 -4.22 12.44 -11.39
N ILE A 115 -5.02 12.02 -10.41
CA ILE A 115 -4.93 10.70 -9.79
C ILE A 115 -6.13 9.92 -10.33
N PHE A 116 -5.88 8.80 -11.00
CA PHE A 116 -6.89 8.07 -11.77
C PHE A 116 -6.77 6.55 -11.54
N ASP A 117 -7.68 5.78 -12.13
CA ASP A 117 -7.72 4.32 -12.00
C ASP A 117 -8.00 3.85 -10.57
N ALA A 118 -8.97 4.50 -9.92
CA ALA A 118 -9.50 4.03 -8.65
C ALA A 118 -10.18 2.67 -8.83
N ILE A 119 -10.09 1.81 -7.82
CA ILE A 119 -10.78 0.52 -7.85
C ILE A 119 -12.28 0.77 -7.65
N GLU A 120 -13.08 0.68 -8.71
CA GLU A 120 -14.53 0.93 -8.64
C GLU A 120 -15.36 -0.37 -8.58
N PHE A 121 -14.76 -1.51 -8.93
CA PHE A 121 -15.48 -2.77 -9.15
C PHE A 121 -15.47 -3.72 -7.95
N ASN A 122 -14.69 -3.43 -6.90
CA ASN A 122 -14.56 -4.30 -5.75
C ASN A 122 -14.49 -3.50 -4.44
N ASP A 123 -15.61 -3.48 -3.73
CA ASP A 123 -15.78 -2.84 -2.43
C ASP A 123 -14.69 -3.23 -1.42
N ARG A 124 -14.25 -4.49 -1.40
CA ARG A 124 -13.22 -4.97 -0.46
C ARG A 124 -11.84 -4.34 -0.69
N PHE A 125 -11.57 -3.86 -1.90
CA PHE A 125 -10.28 -3.26 -2.24
C PHE A 125 -10.31 -1.73 -2.19
N ARG A 126 -11.49 -1.11 -2.26
CA ARG A 126 -11.64 0.36 -2.17
C ARG A 126 -12.09 0.84 -0.79
N TYR A 127 -12.93 0.08 -0.08
CA TYR A 127 -13.32 0.39 1.30
C TYR A 127 -12.19 -0.01 2.26
N SER A 128 -11.47 0.99 2.75
CA SER A 128 -10.29 0.74 3.59
C SER A 128 -10.00 1.94 4.49
N ASP A 129 -9.08 1.74 5.44
CA ASP A 129 -8.51 2.87 6.17
C ASP A 129 -7.77 3.80 5.19
N VAL A 130 -7.98 5.11 5.30
CA VAL A 130 -7.22 6.11 4.51
C VAL A 130 -5.69 5.96 4.66
N ALA A 131 -5.22 5.40 5.79
CA ALA A 131 -3.82 5.06 6.01
C ALA A 131 -3.31 4.02 5.00
N ALA A 132 -4.16 3.14 4.48
CA ALA A 132 -3.79 2.13 3.50
C ALA A 132 -3.53 2.70 2.10
N ASP A 133 -4.21 3.80 1.74
CA ASP A 133 -3.97 4.54 0.50
C ASP A 133 -2.71 5.41 0.60
N VAL A 134 -2.54 6.12 1.72
CA VAL A 134 -1.31 6.87 2.00
C VAL A 134 -0.10 5.94 2.00
N ALA A 135 -0.20 4.80 2.66
CA ALA A 135 0.88 3.82 2.68
C ALA A 135 1.21 3.26 1.29
N PHE A 136 0.25 3.21 0.36
CA PHE A 136 0.51 2.70 -0.98
C PHE A 136 1.44 3.65 -1.74
N LEU A 137 1.12 4.95 -1.81
CA LEU A 137 1.98 5.90 -2.52
C LEU A 137 3.34 6.02 -1.83
N ALA A 138 3.36 6.05 -0.51
CA ALA A 138 4.60 6.13 0.25
C ALA A 138 5.48 4.88 0.04
N MET A 139 4.89 3.67 0.01
CA MET A 139 5.62 2.44 -0.32
C MET A 139 6.13 2.44 -1.75
N ASP A 140 5.35 2.93 -2.71
CA ASP A 140 5.78 3.02 -4.11
C ASP A 140 6.95 4.00 -4.30
N LEU A 141 6.97 5.11 -3.55
CA LEU A 141 8.11 6.03 -3.50
C LEU A 141 9.34 5.36 -2.88
N ASP A 142 9.19 4.63 -1.76
CA ASP A 142 10.29 3.88 -1.13
C ASP A 142 10.85 2.82 -2.09
N PHE A 143 9.98 2.07 -2.78
CA PHE A 143 10.38 1.05 -3.76
C PHE A 143 11.19 1.63 -4.93
N ARG A 144 10.92 2.89 -5.28
CA ARG A 144 11.61 3.64 -6.34
C ARG A 144 12.82 4.43 -5.81
N GLU A 145 13.30 4.11 -4.61
CA GLU A 145 14.47 4.74 -3.99
C GLU A 145 14.29 6.24 -3.69
N HIS A 146 13.05 6.69 -3.50
CA HIS A 146 12.69 8.07 -3.16
C HIS A 146 12.09 8.19 -1.75
N ALA A 147 12.79 7.64 -0.76
CA ALA A 147 12.36 7.68 0.65
C ALA A 147 12.24 9.12 1.19
N ASP A 148 13.06 10.04 0.69
CA ASP A 148 12.96 11.48 1.00
C ASP A 148 11.61 12.07 0.56
N LEU A 149 11.14 11.73 -0.63
CA LEU A 149 9.83 12.15 -1.13
C LEU A 149 8.69 11.44 -0.40
N SER A 150 8.88 10.18 0.00
CA SER A 150 7.94 9.42 0.83
C SER A 150 7.71 10.09 2.18
N ASP A 151 8.77 10.54 2.84
CA ASP A 151 8.71 11.26 4.11
C ASP A 151 8.00 12.61 3.96
N VAL A 152 8.33 13.38 2.92
CA VAL A 152 7.64 14.64 2.61
C VAL A 152 6.14 14.39 2.35
N PHE A 153 5.81 13.35 1.59
CA PHE A 153 4.43 13.00 1.29
C PHE A 153 3.63 12.72 2.57
N ILE A 154 4.17 11.88 3.46
CA ILE A 154 3.54 11.55 4.74
C ILE A 154 3.40 12.81 5.60
N GLU A 155 4.46 13.60 5.76
CA GLU A 155 4.43 14.83 6.55
C GLU A 155 3.32 15.78 6.08
N LYS A 156 3.26 16.07 4.78
CA LYS A 156 2.27 16.99 4.22
C LYS A 156 0.87 16.43 4.29
N TYR A 157 0.68 15.14 4.08
CA TYR A 157 -0.63 14.52 4.26
C TYR A 157 -1.12 14.68 5.72
N LEU A 158 -0.24 14.48 6.70
CA LEU A 158 -0.55 14.67 8.12
C LEU A 158 -0.91 16.12 8.46
N ASP A 159 -0.21 17.08 7.85
CA ASP A 159 -0.49 18.51 8.05
C ASP A 159 -1.88 18.90 7.53
N TYR A 160 -2.30 18.38 6.36
CA TYR A 160 -3.61 18.68 5.80
C TYR A 160 -4.75 17.89 6.45
N SER A 161 -4.54 16.61 6.76
CA SER A 161 -5.59 15.73 7.30
C SER A 161 -5.76 15.84 8.82
N GLY A 162 -4.74 16.31 9.53
CA GLY A 162 -4.67 16.30 11.00
C GLY A 162 -4.62 14.90 11.63
N ASP A 163 -4.54 13.84 10.82
CA ASP A 163 -4.73 12.46 11.25
C ASP A 163 -3.42 11.83 11.77
N ARG A 164 -2.90 12.33 12.89
CA ARG A 164 -1.60 11.90 13.43
C ARG A 164 -1.54 10.41 13.81
N GLU A 165 -2.67 9.79 14.15
CA GLU A 165 -2.72 8.36 14.55
C GLU A 165 -2.40 7.41 13.39
N LEU A 166 -2.54 7.83 12.13
CA LEU A 166 -2.22 6.97 10.99
C LEU A 166 -0.75 6.53 10.98
N THR A 167 0.15 7.29 11.60
CA THR A 167 1.58 6.93 11.67
C THR A 167 1.82 5.62 12.42
N GLU A 168 0.93 5.27 13.35
CA GLU A 168 1.00 3.99 14.08
C GLU A 168 0.76 2.80 13.14
N LEU A 169 -0.02 2.97 12.07
CA LEU A 169 -0.38 1.92 11.12
C LEU A 169 0.37 1.98 9.79
N LEU A 170 1.11 3.07 9.51
CA LEU A 170 1.83 3.23 8.25
C LEU A 170 2.81 2.09 7.95
N PRO A 171 3.69 1.65 8.86
CA PRO A 171 4.60 0.54 8.57
C PRO A 171 3.84 -0.76 8.22
N PHE A 172 2.71 -1.00 8.88
CA PHE A 172 1.86 -2.16 8.64
C PHE A 172 1.23 -2.12 7.24
N TYR A 173 0.64 -0.99 6.87
CA TYR A 173 0.04 -0.85 5.55
C TYR A 173 1.08 -0.75 4.43
N LYS A 174 2.26 -0.16 4.66
CA LYS A 174 3.38 -0.19 3.71
C LYS A 174 3.84 -1.62 3.46
N CYS A 175 4.00 -2.42 4.53
CA CYS A 175 4.28 -3.85 4.44
C CYS A 175 3.20 -4.59 3.64
N TYR A 176 1.91 -4.34 3.91
CA TYR A 176 0.80 -4.92 3.17
C TYR A 176 0.86 -4.61 1.68
N ARG A 177 1.03 -3.34 1.31
CA ARG A 177 1.05 -2.92 -0.10
C ARG A 177 2.27 -3.48 -0.84
N ALA A 178 3.45 -3.48 -0.22
CA ALA A 178 4.63 -4.13 -0.79
C ALA A 178 4.40 -5.64 -1.01
N TYR A 179 3.82 -6.33 -0.02
CA TYR A 179 3.49 -7.75 -0.14
C TYR A 179 2.50 -8.03 -1.27
N VAL A 180 1.43 -7.23 -1.39
CA VAL A 180 0.44 -7.35 -2.48
C VAL A 180 1.10 -7.17 -3.84
N ARG A 181 1.98 -6.17 -4.01
CA ARG A 181 2.72 -5.97 -5.28
C ARG A 181 3.63 -7.16 -5.60
N GLY A 182 4.35 -7.69 -4.60
CA GLY A 182 5.16 -8.89 -4.75
C GLY A 182 4.35 -10.11 -5.18
N LYS A 183 3.18 -10.32 -4.56
CA LYS A 183 2.25 -11.40 -4.93
C LYS A 183 1.74 -11.24 -6.36
N VAL A 184 1.25 -10.06 -6.73
CA VAL A 184 0.72 -9.80 -8.09
C VAL A 184 1.80 -10.00 -9.15
N ALA A 185 3.03 -9.54 -8.90
CA ALA A 185 4.15 -9.78 -9.80
C ALA A 185 4.47 -11.28 -9.92
N SER A 186 4.36 -12.05 -8.83
CA SER A 186 4.58 -13.51 -8.84
C SER A 186 3.59 -14.25 -9.74
N PHE A 187 2.33 -13.82 -9.81
CA PHE A 187 1.32 -14.49 -10.65
C PHE A 187 1.70 -14.52 -12.15
N LYS A 188 2.52 -13.57 -12.64
CA LYS A 188 3.00 -13.56 -14.03
C LYS A 188 3.87 -14.78 -14.37
N LEU A 189 4.49 -15.43 -13.37
CA LEU A 189 5.32 -16.62 -13.60
C LEU A 189 4.47 -17.81 -14.06
N ASN A 190 3.22 -17.88 -13.59
CA ASN A 190 2.28 -18.94 -13.93
C ASN A 190 1.50 -18.68 -15.23
N ASP A 191 1.55 -17.47 -15.78
CA ASP A 191 0.86 -17.16 -17.02
C ASP A 191 1.59 -17.80 -18.23
N PRO A 192 0.94 -18.68 -19.00
CA PRO A 192 1.55 -19.31 -20.17
C PRO A 192 1.77 -18.32 -21.34
N ASN A 193 1.12 -17.16 -21.33
CA ASN A 193 1.23 -16.16 -22.40
C ASN A 193 2.38 -15.16 -22.17
N VAL A 194 3.00 -15.18 -21.00
CA VAL A 194 4.13 -14.31 -20.65
C VAL A 194 5.43 -14.98 -21.09
N CYS A 195 6.29 -14.25 -21.81
CA CYS A 195 7.54 -14.82 -22.33
C CYS A 195 8.62 -14.95 -21.24
N GLY A 196 9.70 -15.69 -21.52
CA GLY A 196 10.76 -15.96 -20.53
C GLY A 196 11.44 -14.71 -19.96
N GLU A 197 11.67 -13.69 -20.79
CA GLU A 197 12.27 -12.42 -20.36
C GLU A 197 11.35 -11.65 -19.40
N GLU A 198 10.06 -11.56 -19.75
CA GLU A 198 9.04 -10.94 -18.90
C GLU A 198 8.85 -11.69 -17.58
N LYS A 199 8.92 -13.03 -17.59
CA LYS A 199 8.90 -13.84 -16.35
C LYS A 199 10.12 -13.56 -15.47
N ALA A 200 11.31 -13.42 -16.06
CA ALA A 200 12.52 -13.10 -15.31
C ALA A 200 12.46 -11.69 -14.69
N ALA A 201 11.93 -10.71 -15.43
CA ALA A 201 11.69 -9.36 -14.93
C ALA A 201 10.65 -9.36 -13.80
N ALA A 202 9.52 -10.04 -13.97
CA ALA A 202 8.47 -10.18 -12.97
C ALA A 202 8.98 -10.87 -11.69
N LYS A 203 9.82 -11.89 -11.82
CA LYS A 203 10.48 -12.56 -10.68
C LYS A 203 11.35 -11.58 -9.91
N SER A 204 12.17 -10.79 -10.61
CA SER A 204 13.06 -9.80 -9.99
C SER A 204 12.26 -8.70 -9.28
N GLU A 205 11.21 -8.20 -9.92
CA GLU A 205 10.27 -7.22 -9.35
C GLU A 205 9.58 -7.78 -8.09
N ALA A 206 9.04 -9.00 -8.16
CA ALA A 206 8.40 -9.67 -7.04
C ALA A 206 9.35 -9.82 -5.84
N THR A 207 10.58 -10.30 -6.09
CA THR A 207 11.60 -10.44 -5.04
C THR A 207 11.96 -9.11 -4.41
N ALA A 208 12.08 -8.03 -5.18
CA ALA A 208 12.35 -6.70 -4.63
C ALA A 208 11.21 -6.23 -3.71
N TYR A 209 9.95 -6.41 -4.12
CA TYR A 209 8.80 -6.04 -3.30
C TYR A 209 8.72 -6.85 -2.01
N PHE A 210 8.99 -8.16 -2.04
CA PHE A 210 9.00 -8.97 -0.83
C PHE A 210 10.15 -8.62 0.12
N LYS A 211 11.32 -8.24 -0.41
CA LYS A 211 12.40 -7.70 0.42
C LYS A 211 11.99 -6.39 1.10
N LEU A 212 11.38 -5.48 0.37
CA LEU A 212 10.86 -4.23 0.93
C LEU A 212 9.78 -4.50 2.00
N ALA A 213 8.87 -5.44 1.75
CA ALA A 213 7.89 -5.89 2.74
C ALA A 213 8.56 -6.42 4.01
N ALA A 214 9.60 -7.26 3.88
CA ALA A 214 10.39 -7.77 4.99
C ALA A 214 11.11 -6.65 5.75
N GLU A 215 11.60 -5.61 5.08
CA GLU A 215 12.23 -4.45 5.72
C GLU A 215 11.28 -3.67 6.60
N TYR A 216 10.03 -3.44 6.16
CA TYR A 216 9.03 -2.77 6.99
C TYR A 216 8.70 -3.55 8.28
N THR A 217 8.91 -4.88 8.31
CA THR A 217 8.68 -5.68 9.53
C THR A 217 9.60 -5.32 10.69
N LYS A 218 10.70 -4.59 10.44
CA LYS A 218 11.57 -4.05 11.49
C LYS A 218 10.83 -3.06 12.39
N ASN A 219 9.79 -2.42 11.85
CA ASN A 219 8.93 -1.45 12.53
C ASN A 219 7.57 -2.06 12.95
N LEU A 220 7.43 -3.39 12.91
CA LEU A 220 6.25 -4.16 13.36
C LEU A 220 6.51 -4.95 14.66
#